data_AF-L0F9F1-F1
#
_entry.id   AF-L0F9F1-F1
#
_cell.length_a   1.000
_cell.length_b   1.000
_cell.length_c   1.000
_cell.angle_alpha   90.00
_cell.angle_beta   90.00
_cell.angle_gamma   90.00
#
_symmetry.space_group_name_H-M   'P 1'
#
loop_
_entity.id
_entity.type
_entity.pdbx_description
1 polymer ?
#
loop_
_entity_poly.entity_id
_entity_poly.type
_entity_poly.pdbx_seq_one_letter_code
_entity_poly.pdbx_strand_id
1 'polypeptide(L)'
;MTNDPSYQKLFSDGVKLHELGIAGDKNAVKKACDIFAKLHKADPQDHLAEAYFGSSTALLGRDSIDPNQKLKLTLRGIKMLDKVIAKDPQNIETRSIRAYVNFNLPEMVFHRTGSAVEDFNTLITMYEHDKKAISEDFYHQVLYDLGVAYKRVGKIEQMKTVWAKLSQMTKDPIILKKIAQE
;
A
#
# COMPACT_ATOMS: atom_id res chain seq x y z
N MET A 1 -4.17 24.37 3.32
CA MET A 1 -4.77 23.85 4.57
C MET A 1 -3.89 22.80 5.24
N THR A 2 -3.09 22.06 4.47
CA THR A 2 -2.09 21.07 4.95
C THR A 2 -1.06 21.59 5.98
N ASN A 3 -0.77 22.90 6.01
CA ASN A 3 0.14 23.51 6.99
C ASN A 3 -0.54 23.98 8.29
N ASP A 4 -1.87 23.81 8.41
CA ASP A 4 -2.59 24.12 9.64
C ASP A 4 -2.24 23.06 10.72
N PRO A 5 -1.78 23.47 11.93
CA PRO A 5 -1.45 22.52 13.00
C PRO A 5 -2.60 21.57 13.39
N SER A 6 -3.84 22.02 13.27
CA SER A 6 -5.04 21.21 13.51
C SER A 6 -5.20 20.13 12.43
N TYR A 7 -4.96 20.50 11.16
CA TYR A 7 -4.97 19.55 10.05
C TYR A 7 -3.87 18.50 10.22
N GLN A 8 -2.64 18.93 10.50
CA GLN A 8 -1.49 18.03 10.65
C GLN A 8 -1.68 17.05 11.81
N LYS A 9 -2.21 17.52 12.95
CA LYS A 9 -2.54 16.65 14.07
C LYS A 9 -3.60 15.62 13.70
N LEU A 10 -4.70 16.08 13.07
CA LEU A 10 -5.79 15.20 12.65
C LEU A 10 -5.31 14.16 11.61
N PHE A 11 -4.46 14.57 10.69
CA PHE A 11 -3.81 13.69 9.72
C PHE A 11 -2.95 12.64 10.42
N SER A 12 -2.06 13.04 11.32
CA SER A 12 -1.21 12.11 12.09
C SER A 12 -2.02 11.11 12.91
N ASP A 13 -3.10 11.55 13.55
CA ASP A 13 -4.01 10.67 14.30
C ASP A 13 -4.72 9.68 13.36
N GLY A 14 -5.10 10.15 12.16
CA GLY A 14 -5.64 9.29 11.09
C GLY A 14 -4.65 8.21 10.66
N VAL A 15 -3.37 8.54 10.46
CA VAL A 15 -2.33 7.58 10.07
C VAL A 15 -2.14 6.51 11.14
N LYS A 16 -2.03 6.89 12.42
CA LYS A 16 -1.91 5.92 13.53
C LYS A 16 -3.10 4.97 13.60
N LEU A 17 -4.32 5.48 13.41
CA LEU A 17 -5.53 4.66 13.37
C LEU A 17 -5.56 3.74 12.15
N HIS A 18 -5.04 4.19 11.00
CA HIS A 18 -4.92 3.38 9.81
C HIS A 18 -3.92 2.22 10.01
N GLU A 19 -2.78 2.46 10.63
CA GLU A 19 -1.79 1.43 10.99
C GLU A 19 -2.40 0.37 11.92
N LEU A 20 -3.11 0.80 12.96
CA LEU A 20 -3.87 -0.12 13.84
C LEU A 20 -4.93 -0.90 13.05
N GLY A 21 -5.56 -0.26 12.07
CA GLY A 21 -6.54 -0.88 11.17
C GLY A 21 -5.91 -1.96 10.27
N ILE A 22 -4.70 -1.72 9.75
CA ILE A 22 -3.90 -2.74 9.04
C ILE A 22 -3.63 -3.93 9.97
N ALA A 23 -3.25 -3.67 11.22
CA ALA A 23 -2.99 -4.70 12.23
C ALA A 23 -4.26 -5.46 12.71
N GLY A 24 -5.46 -5.03 12.28
CA GLY A 24 -6.71 -5.77 12.48
C GLY A 24 -7.75 -5.09 13.37
N ASP A 25 -7.47 -3.88 13.89
CA ASP A 25 -8.45 -3.13 14.68
C ASP A 25 -9.54 -2.52 13.80
N LYS A 26 -10.70 -3.19 13.77
CA LYS A 26 -11.88 -2.76 13.00
C LYS A 26 -12.45 -1.42 13.44
N ASN A 27 -12.31 -1.05 14.71
CA ASN A 27 -12.77 0.25 15.21
C ASN A 27 -11.81 1.36 14.76
N ALA A 28 -10.51 1.08 14.75
CA ALA A 28 -9.52 2.00 14.20
C ALA A 28 -9.74 2.26 12.71
N VAL A 29 -10.07 1.24 11.92
CA VAL A 29 -10.43 1.40 10.49
C VAL A 29 -11.58 2.39 10.30
N LYS A 30 -12.66 2.27 11.08
CA LYS A 30 -13.80 3.19 11.01
C LYS A 30 -13.38 4.63 11.31
N LYS A 31 -12.63 4.83 12.40
CA LYS A 31 -12.15 6.16 12.81
C LYS A 31 -11.19 6.77 11.78
N ALA A 32 -10.24 5.98 11.26
CA ALA A 32 -9.34 6.42 10.20
C ALA A 32 -10.13 6.85 8.96
N CYS A 33 -11.10 6.03 8.52
CA CYS A 33 -11.94 6.36 7.38
C CYS A 33 -12.72 7.67 7.59
N ASP A 34 -13.30 7.89 8.78
CA ASP A 34 -14.02 9.12 9.10
C ASP A 34 -13.10 10.36 9.11
N ILE A 35 -11.87 10.21 9.64
CA ILE A 35 -10.86 11.26 9.65
C ILE A 35 -10.45 11.63 8.23
N PHE A 36 -10.05 10.65 7.42
CA PHE A 36 -9.58 10.93 6.07
C PHE A 36 -10.71 11.37 5.13
N ALA A 37 -11.96 10.96 5.37
CA ALA A 37 -13.11 11.53 4.69
C ALA A 37 -13.28 13.04 4.98
N LYS A 38 -13.07 13.46 6.24
CA LYS A 38 -13.11 14.89 6.62
C LYS A 38 -11.94 15.66 6.02
N LEU A 39 -10.73 15.12 6.10
CA LEU A 39 -9.53 15.76 5.54
C LEU A 39 -9.63 15.93 4.02
N HIS A 40 -10.10 14.90 3.30
CA HIS A 40 -10.31 14.97 1.85
C HIS A 40 -11.42 15.96 1.47
N LYS A 41 -12.48 16.09 2.28
CA LYS A 41 -13.52 17.11 2.05
C LYS A 41 -12.97 18.52 2.27
N ALA A 42 -12.12 18.70 3.28
CA ALA A 42 -11.51 20.00 3.59
C ALA A 42 -10.49 20.42 2.53
N ASP A 43 -9.67 19.47 2.04
CA ASP A 43 -8.67 19.72 1.01
C ASP A 43 -8.65 18.59 -0.05
N PRO A 44 -9.45 18.72 -1.13
CA PRO A 44 -9.51 17.71 -2.19
C PRO A 44 -8.23 17.59 -3.03
N GLN A 45 -7.28 18.52 -2.88
CA GLN A 45 -5.97 18.48 -3.56
C GLN A 45 -4.89 17.77 -2.73
N ASP A 46 -5.17 17.46 -1.46
CA ASP A 46 -4.29 16.59 -0.69
C ASP A 46 -4.48 15.13 -1.14
N HIS A 47 -3.64 14.73 -2.09
CA HIS A 47 -3.63 13.39 -2.67
C HIS A 47 -3.19 12.32 -1.67
N LEU A 48 -2.41 12.68 -0.65
CA LEU A 48 -2.01 11.75 0.39
C LEU A 48 -3.18 11.44 1.33
N ALA A 49 -3.94 12.46 1.74
CA ALA A 49 -5.19 12.26 2.47
C ALA A 49 -6.22 11.46 1.63
N GLU A 50 -6.32 11.71 0.32
CA GLU A 50 -7.15 10.91 -0.60
C GLU A 50 -6.68 9.44 -0.64
N ALA A 51 -5.37 9.18 -0.62
CA ALA A 51 -4.80 7.83 -0.61
C ALA A 51 -5.17 7.06 0.66
N TYR A 52 -4.95 7.68 1.82
CA TYR A 52 -5.34 7.10 3.11
C TYR A 52 -6.85 6.89 3.23
N PHE A 53 -7.66 7.80 2.65
CA PHE A 53 -9.10 7.60 2.58
C PHE A 53 -9.46 6.39 1.72
N GLY A 54 -8.83 6.24 0.55
CA GLY A 54 -9.00 5.08 -0.32
C GLY A 54 -8.62 3.76 0.36
N SER A 55 -7.47 3.74 1.03
CA SER A 55 -6.99 2.57 1.78
C SER A 55 -7.93 2.21 2.94
N SER A 56 -8.33 3.19 3.75
CA SER A 56 -9.28 2.98 4.86
C SER A 56 -10.64 2.51 4.36
N THR A 57 -11.09 2.97 3.19
CA THR A 57 -12.32 2.50 2.55
C THR A 57 -12.20 1.03 2.12
N ALA A 58 -11.05 0.61 1.59
CA ALA A 58 -10.81 -0.80 1.27
C ALA A 58 -10.77 -1.69 2.54
N LEU A 59 -10.18 -1.20 3.63
CA LEU A 59 -10.19 -1.87 4.93
C LEU A 59 -11.60 -2.00 5.52
N LEU A 60 -12.49 -1.00 5.34
CA LEU A 60 -13.91 -1.17 5.69
C LEU A 60 -14.57 -2.30 4.88
N GLY A 61 -14.18 -2.46 3.62
CA GLY A 61 -14.59 -3.59 2.80
C GLY A 61 -14.15 -4.93 3.39
N ARG A 62 -12.87 -5.06 3.78
CA ARG A 62 -12.32 -6.24 4.48
C ARG A 62 -13.16 -6.62 5.71
N ASP A 63 -13.51 -5.62 6.51
CA ASP A 63 -14.17 -5.79 7.81
C ASP A 63 -15.68 -5.97 7.75
N SER A 64 -16.30 -5.68 6.60
CA SER A 64 -17.74 -5.87 6.37
C SER A 64 -18.15 -7.34 6.40
N ILE A 65 -19.25 -7.61 7.10
CA ILE A 65 -19.92 -8.93 7.12
C ILE A 65 -20.86 -9.13 5.93
N ASP A 66 -21.38 -8.05 5.36
CA ASP A 66 -22.20 -8.09 4.14
C ASP A 66 -21.29 -8.24 2.91
N PRO A 67 -21.43 -9.32 2.11
CA PRO A 67 -20.62 -9.56 0.93
C PRO A 67 -20.72 -8.45 -0.14
N ASN A 68 -21.90 -7.88 -0.33
CA ASN A 68 -22.11 -6.79 -1.30
C ASN A 68 -21.41 -5.52 -0.85
N GLN A 69 -21.51 -5.19 0.44
CA GLN A 69 -20.78 -4.04 1.00
C GLN A 69 -19.27 -4.27 0.99
N LYS A 70 -18.81 -5.49 1.28
CA LYS A 70 -17.40 -5.87 1.20
C LYS A 70 -16.84 -5.58 -0.19
N LEU A 71 -17.48 -6.08 -1.24
CA LEU A 71 -17.05 -5.87 -2.61
C LEU A 71 -17.12 -4.38 -2.99
N LYS A 72 -18.25 -3.73 -2.72
CA LYS A 72 -18.47 -2.31 -3.06
C LYS A 72 -17.43 -1.38 -2.45
N LEU A 73 -17.16 -1.52 -1.15
CA LEU A 73 -16.19 -0.69 -0.43
C LEU A 73 -14.77 -0.96 -0.90
N THR A 74 -14.41 -2.24 -1.10
CA THR A 74 -13.09 -2.61 -1.63
C THR A 74 -12.84 -1.98 -3.00
N LEU A 75 -13.78 -2.14 -3.94
CA LEU A 75 -13.68 -1.54 -5.28
C LEU A 75 -13.65 -0.01 -5.24
N ARG A 76 -14.40 0.61 -4.33
CA ARG A 76 -14.36 2.06 -4.13
C ARG A 76 -12.98 2.52 -3.68
N GLY A 77 -12.39 1.84 -2.68
CA GLY A 77 -11.05 2.16 -2.18
C GLY A 77 -9.99 2.03 -3.27
N ILE A 78 -10.01 0.93 -4.03
CA ILE A 78 -9.11 0.72 -5.18
C ILE A 78 -9.24 1.85 -6.20
N LYS A 79 -10.48 2.20 -6.58
CA LYS A 79 -10.72 3.27 -7.57
C LYS A 79 -10.20 4.62 -7.12
N MET A 80 -10.23 4.91 -5.82
CA MET A 80 -9.66 6.14 -5.28
C MET A 80 -8.13 6.13 -5.39
N LEU A 81 -7.49 5.02 -5.03
CA LEU A 81 -6.04 4.87 -5.12
C LEU A 81 -5.53 4.96 -6.57
N ASP A 82 -6.26 4.37 -7.53
CA ASP A 82 -5.93 4.49 -8.95
C ASP A 82 -5.99 5.95 -9.42
N LYS A 83 -6.96 6.73 -8.96
CA LYS A 83 -7.04 8.16 -9.25
C LYS A 83 -5.91 8.96 -8.60
N VAL A 84 -5.53 8.62 -7.38
CA VAL A 84 -4.42 9.29 -6.69
C VAL A 84 -3.12 9.12 -7.49
N ILE A 85 -2.78 7.90 -7.90
CA ILE A 85 -1.54 7.65 -8.65
C ILE A 85 -1.57 8.26 -10.04
N ALA A 86 -2.75 8.42 -10.66
CA ALA A 86 -2.87 9.14 -11.92
C ALA A 86 -2.55 10.65 -11.79
N LYS A 87 -2.76 11.24 -10.61
CA LYS A 87 -2.50 12.66 -10.34
C LYS A 87 -1.11 12.90 -9.76
N ASP A 88 -0.68 12.04 -8.85
CA ASP A 88 0.58 12.15 -8.12
C ASP A 88 1.39 10.84 -8.22
N PRO A 89 1.95 10.55 -9.41
CA PRO A 89 2.63 9.28 -9.66
C PRO A 89 3.98 9.16 -8.97
N GLN A 90 4.61 10.26 -8.53
CA GLN A 90 5.97 10.22 -7.99
C GLN A 90 6.00 10.20 -6.45
N ASN A 91 4.86 10.38 -5.79
CA ASN A 91 4.79 10.32 -4.35
C ASN A 91 4.93 8.89 -3.84
N ILE A 92 6.01 8.67 -3.09
CA ILE A 92 6.42 7.38 -2.55
C ILE A 92 5.35 6.80 -1.61
N GLU A 93 4.75 7.64 -0.77
CA GLU A 93 3.82 7.21 0.25
C GLU A 93 2.47 6.80 -0.37
N THR A 94 1.92 7.62 -1.27
CA THR A 94 0.68 7.26 -2.00
C THR A 94 0.87 5.98 -2.82
N ARG A 95 2.03 5.83 -3.46
CA ARG A 95 2.37 4.66 -4.25
C ARG A 95 2.54 3.42 -3.39
N SER A 96 3.18 3.54 -2.23
CA SER A 96 3.28 2.47 -1.25
C SER A 96 1.90 2.01 -0.76
N ILE A 97 1.00 2.94 -0.46
CA ILE A 97 -0.37 2.64 -0.06
C ILE A 97 -1.10 1.85 -1.17
N ARG A 98 -1.01 2.29 -2.43
CA ARG A 98 -1.64 1.57 -3.55
C ARG A 98 -1.03 0.18 -3.74
N ALA A 99 0.29 0.06 -3.66
CA ALA A 99 1.00 -1.21 -3.80
C ALA A 99 0.49 -2.24 -2.80
N TYR A 100 0.49 -1.89 -1.51
CA TYR A 100 0.11 -2.79 -0.44
C TYR A 100 -1.39 -3.08 -0.37
N VAL A 101 -2.25 -2.13 -0.75
CA VAL A 101 -3.69 -2.44 -0.88
C VAL A 101 -3.89 -3.47 -1.99
N ASN A 102 -3.33 -3.25 -3.19
CA ASN A 102 -3.48 -4.19 -4.30
C ASN A 102 -2.83 -5.56 -4.01
N PHE A 103 -1.67 -5.57 -3.36
CA PHE A 103 -0.93 -6.78 -3.01
C PHE A 103 -1.69 -7.67 -2.01
N ASN A 104 -2.47 -7.09 -1.11
CA ASN A 104 -3.20 -7.85 -0.09
C ASN A 104 -4.59 -8.33 -0.54
N LEU A 105 -5.01 -7.99 -1.76
CA LEU A 105 -6.30 -8.43 -2.30
C LEU A 105 -6.24 -9.87 -2.83
N PRO A 106 -7.31 -10.66 -2.67
CA PRO A 106 -7.43 -11.97 -3.31
C PRO A 106 -7.35 -11.85 -4.85
N GLU A 107 -6.27 -12.40 -5.42
CA GLU A 107 -6.00 -12.29 -6.86
C GLU A 107 -7.13 -12.90 -7.71
N MET A 108 -7.71 -14.02 -7.28
CA MET A 108 -8.81 -14.70 -7.99
C MET A 108 -10.11 -13.87 -8.09
N VAL A 109 -10.25 -12.83 -7.27
CA VAL A 109 -11.47 -12.00 -7.22
C VAL A 109 -11.23 -10.63 -7.85
N PHE A 110 -10.08 -10.01 -7.54
CA PHE A 110 -9.84 -8.60 -7.87
C PHE A 110 -8.87 -8.41 -9.05
N HIS A 111 -8.01 -9.39 -9.34
CA HIS A 111 -6.99 -9.31 -10.40
C HIS A 111 -6.08 -8.07 -10.29
N ARG A 112 -5.58 -7.81 -9.08
CA ARG A 112 -4.84 -6.56 -8.74
C ARG A 112 -3.35 -6.76 -8.50
N THR A 113 -2.85 -7.99 -8.52
CA THR A 113 -1.42 -8.26 -8.35
C THR A 113 -0.57 -7.55 -9.41
N GLY A 114 -1.07 -7.40 -10.65
CA GLY A 114 -0.41 -6.62 -11.70
C GLY A 114 -0.15 -5.16 -11.32
N SER A 115 -1.12 -4.48 -10.69
CA SER A 115 -0.95 -3.11 -10.19
C SER A 115 0.06 -3.02 -9.03
N ALA A 116 0.07 -4.02 -8.14
CA ALA A 116 1.08 -4.09 -7.09
C ALA A 116 2.50 -4.25 -7.68
N VAL A 117 2.67 -5.10 -8.70
CA VAL A 117 3.93 -5.27 -9.43
C VAL A 117 4.40 -3.94 -10.05
N GLU A 118 3.52 -3.18 -10.67
CA GLU A 118 3.83 -1.86 -11.23
C GLU A 118 4.37 -0.90 -10.15
N ASP A 119 3.67 -0.82 -9.02
CA ASP A 119 4.05 0.07 -7.93
C ASP A 119 5.37 -0.33 -7.28
N PHE A 120 5.56 -1.62 -6.98
CA PHE A 120 6.82 -2.11 -6.40
C PHE A 120 8.01 -1.87 -7.31
N ASN A 121 7.90 -2.12 -8.63
CA ASN A 121 8.97 -1.81 -9.58
C ASN A 121 9.31 -0.31 -9.58
N THR A 122 8.29 0.55 -9.49
CA THR A 122 8.48 2.00 -9.46
C THR A 122 9.17 2.44 -8.17
N LEU A 123 8.77 1.91 -7.01
CA LEU A 123 9.41 2.18 -5.71
C LEU A 123 10.88 1.72 -5.69
N ILE A 124 11.17 0.55 -6.27
CA ILE A 124 12.54 0.04 -6.45
C ILE A 124 13.36 1.00 -7.31
N THR A 125 12.79 1.46 -8.44
CA THR A 125 13.45 2.41 -9.34
C THR A 125 13.77 3.73 -8.64
N MET A 126 12.84 4.24 -7.84
CA MET A 126 13.02 5.46 -7.06
C MET A 126 14.17 5.31 -6.05
N TYR A 127 14.25 4.20 -5.32
CA TYR A 127 15.35 3.93 -4.39
C TYR A 127 16.70 3.78 -5.09
N GLU A 128 16.73 3.12 -6.26
CA GLU A 128 17.97 2.90 -7.00
C GLU A 128 18.52 4.19 -7.60
N HIS A 129 17.65 5.13 -7.93
CA HIS A 129 18.02 6.48 -8.33
C HIS A 129 18.47 7.34 -7.13
N ASP A 130 17.74 7.30 -6.02
CA ASP A 130 18.09 7.99 -4.79
C ASP A 130 17.90 7.08 -3.56
N LYS A 131 19.01 6.57 -3.02
CA LYS A 131 19.01 5.66 -1.86
C LYS A 131 18.50 6.30 -0.58
N LYS A 132 18.26 7.61 -0.56
CA LYS A 132 17.66 8.32 0.58
C LYS A 132 16.14 8.47 0.45
N ALA A 133 15.56 8.11 -0.70
CA ALA A 133 14.13 8.23 -0.96
C ALA A 133 13.29 7.36 -0.01
N ILE A 134 13.77 6.16 0.32
CA ILE A 134 13.18 5.25 1.31
C ILE A 134 14.29 4.57 2.13
N SER A 135 13.93 3.97 3.26
CA SER A 135 14.88 3.17 4.05
C SER A 135 15.27 1.88 3.32
N GLU A 136 16.49 1.41 3.61
CA GLU A 136 17.01 0.16 3.06
C GLU A 136 16.14 -1.06 3.47
N ASP A 137 15.64 -1.08 4.71
CA ASP A 137 14.72 -2.12 5.18
C ASP A 137 13.41 -2.14 4.37
N PHE A 138 12.85 -0.97 4.06
CA PHE A 138 11.66 -0.88 3.23
C PHE A 138 11.95 -1.33 1.80
N TYR A 139 13.10 -0.96 1.25
CA TYR A 139 13.54 -1.45 -0.06
C TYR A 139 13.67 -2.98 -0.11
N HIS A 140 14.26 -3.61 0.90
CA HIS A 140 14.37 -5.06 1.00
C HIS A 140 12.99 -5.73 1.09
N GLN A 141 12.07 -5.15 1.87
CA GLN A 141 10.69 -5.63 1.97
C GLN A 141 9.96 -5.55 0.61
N VAL A 142 10.10 -4.42 -0.10
CA VAL A 142 9.52 -4.23 -1.44
C VAL A 142 10.08 -5.24 -2.45
N LEU A 143 11.39 -5.53 -2.43
CA LEU A 143 11.99 -6.58 -3.27
C LEU A 143 11.40 -7.96 -2.96
N TYR A 144 11.25 -8.28 -1.67
CA TYR A 144 10.66 -9.56 -1.28
C TYR A 144 9.21 -9.67 -1.78
N ASP A 145 8.39 -8.67 -1.50
CA ASP A 145 6.97 -8.62 -1.89
C ASP A 145 6.77 -8.62 -3.41
N LEU A 146 7.67 -7.99 -4.16
CA LEU A 146 7.67 -8.04 -5.62
C LEU A 146 7.89 -9.47 -6.13
N GLY A 147 8.82 -10.24 -5.53
CA GLY A 147 8.99 -11.64 -5.88
C GLY A 147 7.74 -12.47 -5.60
N VAL A 148 7.10 -12.26 -4.44
CA VAL A 148 5.80 -12.89 -4.12
C VAL A 148 4.73 -12.53 -5.15
N ALA A 149 4.65 -11.25 -5.54
CA ALA A 149 3.71 -10.78 -6.55
C ALA A 149 3.98 -11.40 -7.92
N TYR A 150 5.24 -11.52 -8.34
CA TYR A 150 5.62 -12.21 -9.57
C TYR A 150 5.22 -13.69 -9.55
N LYS A 151 5.47 -14.39 -8.45
CA LYS A 151 5.06 -15.79 -8.27
C LYS A 151 3.55 -15.96 -8.45
N ARG A 152 2.74 -15.10 -7.82
CA ARG A 152 1.26 -15.13 -7.91
C ARG A 152 0.73 -15.01 -9.33
N VAL A 153 1.42 -14.28 -10.21
CA VAL A 153 1.04 -14.10 -11.63
C VAL A 153 1.84 -15.00 -12.59
N GLY A 154 2.52 -16.03 -12.09
CA GLY A 154 3.24 -17.01 -12.90
C GLY A 154 4.56 -16.51 -13.51
N LYS A 155 5.07 -15.35 -13.08
CA LYS A 155 6.31 -14.73 -13.56
C LYS A 155 7.55 -15.26 -12.82
N ILE A 156 7.77 -16.57 -12.92
CA ILE A 156 8.78 -17.29 -12.12
C ILE A 156 10.21 -16.81 -12.35
N GLU A 157 10.59 -16.48 -13.59
CA GLU A 157 11.95 -16.00 -13.89
C GLU A 157 12.21 -14.60 -13.31
N GLN A 158 11.20 -13.71 -13.34
CA GLN A 158 11.32 -12.40 -12.67
C GLN A 158 11.39 -12.55 -11.15
N MET A 159 10.61 -13.45 -10.55
CA MET A 159 10.69 -13.77 -9.13
C MET A 159 12.11 -14.22 -8.73
N LYS A 160 12.69 -15.21 -9.42
CA LYS A 160 14.06 -15.69 -9.16
C LYS A 160 15.08 -14.56 -9.26
N THR A 161 14.97 -13.74 -10.30
CA THR A 161 15.87 -12.60 -10.52
C THR A 161 15.83 -11.61 -9.35
N VAL A 162 14.64 -11.23 -8.89
CA VAL A 162 14.47 -10.27 -7.80
C VAL A 162 14.96 -10.85 -6.46
N TRP A 163 14.66 -12.11 -6.15
CA TRP A 163 15.13 -12.72 -4.90
C TRP A 163 16.61 -13.05 -4.89
N ALA A 164 17.22 -13.36 -6.05
CA ALA A 164 18.67 -13.48 -6.18
C ALA A 164 19.36 -12.13 -5.85
N LYS A 165 18.82 -11.03 -6.39
CA LYS A 165 19.30 -9.67 -6.07
C LYS A 165 19.16 -9.39 -4.57
N LEU A 166 17.98 -9.62 -3.99
CA LEU A 166 17.73 -9.40 -2.56
C LEU A 166 18.69 -10.20 -1.68
N SER A 167 18.90 -11.48 -1.98
CA SER A 167 19.78 -12.36 -1.19
C SER A 167 21.25 -11.96 -1.22
N GLN A 168 21.69 -11.21 -2.24
CA GLN A 168 23.04 -10.65 -2.30
C GLN A 168 23.18 -9.35 -1.48
N MET A 169 22.07 -8.66 -1.23
CA MET A 169 22.04 -7.35 -0.58
C MET A 169 21.78 -7.44 0.93
N THR A 170 21.01 -8.43 1.38
CA THR A 170 20.69 -8.59 2.81
C THR A 170 21.30 -9.83 3.43
N LYS A 171 21.66 -9.71 4.72
CA LYS A 171 22.01 -10.84 5.59
C LYS A 171 20.91 -11.15 6.61
N ASP A 172 19.75 -10.49 6.51
CA ASP A 172 18.64 -10.70 7.43
C ASP A 172 18.16 -12.17 7.35
N PRO A 173 18.35 -12.97 8.42
CA PRO A 173 17.97 -14.36 8.41
C PRO A 173 16.45 -14.56 8.25
N ILE A 174 15.62 -13.57 8.61
CA ILE A 174 14.17 -13.63 8.45
C ILE A 174 13.81 -13.56 6.96
N ILE A 175 14.37 -12.60 6.23
CA ILE A 175 14.12 -12.44 4.80
C ILE A 175 14.65 -13.65 4.02
N LEU A 176 15.88 -14.10 4.32
CA LEU A 176 16.48 -15.24 3.65
C LEU A 176 15.67 -16.53 3.89
N LYS A 177 15.16 -16.72 5.12
CA LYS A 177 14.27 -17.84 5.44
C LYS A 177 12.95 -17.75 4.68
N LYS A 178 12.35 -16.57 4.56
CA LYS A 178 11.12 -16.37 3.77
C LYS A 178 11.34 -16.75 2.30
N ILE A 179 12.43 -16.30 1.68
CA ILE A 179 12.78 -16.66 0.29
C ILE A 179 12.93 -18.17 0.13
N ALA A 180 13.59 -18.85 1.08
CA ALA A 180 13.80 -20.30 1.04
C ALA A 180 12.53 -21.15 1.25
N GLN A 181 11.46 -20.55 1.76
CA GLN A 181 10.18 -21.21 2.03
C GLN A 181 9.16 -21.07 0.87
N GLU A 182 9.48 -20.26 -0.13
CA GLU A 182 8.66 -20.01 -1.32
C GLU A 182 9.02 -20.96 -2.47
#